data_AF-A0A955P4U9-F1
#
_entry.id   AF-A0A955P4U9-F1
#
_cell.length_a   1.000
_cell.length_b   1.000
_cell.length_c   1.000
_cell.angle_alpha   90.00
_cell.angle_beta   90.00
_cell.angle_gamma   90.00
#
_symmetry.space_group_name_H-M   'P 1'
#
loop_
_entity.id
_entity.type
_entity.pdbx_description
1 polymer ?
#
loop_
_entity_poly.entity_id
_entity_poly.type
_entity_poly.pdbx_seq_one_letter_code
_entity_poly.pdbx_strand_id
1 'polypeptide(L)'
;YRKLGFTYVQLHDDDVVPADWDATQTARGVAKVQKLLESEGLKGEFIAPRLWEDRRTIDGGYTANSASDRRYAKNRTRRAVDIANMMGIDLMVIWPAREGTYIREAKDAQLATGRLVEAINDILEHDDKIRVVGEMKPNEPMDHAYCPSVGHFMGLAYRTADPTRTGVLIESAHSILAG
;
A
#
# COMPACT_ATOMS: atom_id res chain seq x y z
N TYR A 1 -8.22 -16.09 16.08
CA TYR A 1 -9.30 -15.37 15.36
C TYR A 1 -10.47 -16.26 14.94
N ARG A 2 -10.25 -17.50 14.49
CA ARG A 2 -11.35 -18.36 14.01
C ARG A 2 -12.46 -18.63 15.03
N LYS A 3 -12.11 -18.83 16.30
CA LYS A 3 -13.07 -18.97 17.42
C LYS A 3 -13.95 -17.73 17.65
N LEU A 4 -13.53 -16.57 17.16
CA LEU A 4 -14.28 -15.32 17.22
C LEU A 4 -15.13 -15.08 15.95
N GLY A 5 -15.14 -16.03 15.00
CA GLY A 5 -15.95 -15.96 13.78
C GLY A 5 -15.23 -15.40 12.53
N PHE A 6 -13.96 -15.02 12.63
CA PHE A 6 -13.22 -14.47 11.49
C PHE A 6 -12.73 -15.55 10.51
N THR A 7 -12.66 -15.19 9.22
CA THR A 7 -12.12 -16.05 8.14
C THR A 7 -10.83 -15.49 7.55
N TYR A 8 -10.70 -14.17 7.52
CA TYR A 8 -9.55 -13.51 6.94
C TYR A 8 -8.81 -12.64 7.96
N VAL A 9 -7.54 -12.37 7.68
CA VAL A 9 -6.69 -11.43 8.40
C VAL A 9 -6.06 -10.44 7.40
N GLN A 10 -5.90 -9.21 7.84
CA GLN A 10 -5.29 -8.12 7.07
C GLN A 10 -3.87 -7.91 7.59
N LEU A 11 -2.89 -7.77 6.69
CA LEU A 11 -1.48 -7.79 7.06
C LEU A 11 -0.72 -6.71 6.29
N HIS A 12 0.21 -6.05 6.97
CA HIS A 12 1.27 -5.34 6.29
C HIS A 12 2.37 -6.31 5.84
N ASP A 13 3.19 -5.89 4.89
CA ASP A 13 4.35 -6.66 4.44
C ASP A 13 5.29 -7.03 5.60
N ASP A 14 5.46 -6.13 6.56
CA ASP A 14 6.29 -6.31 7.76
C ASP A 14 5.60 -6.96 8.96
N ASP A 15 4.27 -7.12 8.93
CA ASP A 15 3.56 -8.03 9.86
C ASP A 15 3.80 -9.50 9.48
N VAL A 16 4.04 -9.77 8.19
CA VAL A 16 4.34 -11.11 7.69
C VAL A 16 5.81 -11.46 7.96
N VAL A 17 6.72 -10.59 7.54
CA VAL A 17 8.18 -10.81 7.66
C VAL A 17 8.93 -9.48 7.72
N PRO A 18 10.01 -9.36 8.52
CA PRO A 18 10.79 -8.13 8.62
C PRO A 18 11.19 -7.54 7.25
N ALA A 19 11.12 -6.22 7.13
CA ALA A 19 11.33 -5.51 5.86
C ALA A 19 12.79 -5.54 5.36
N ASP A 20 13.75 -5.89 6.23
CA ASP A 20 15.18 -5.96 5.94
C ASP A 20 15.66 -7.36 5.52
N TRP A 21 14.76 -8.35 5.49
CA TRP A 21 15.08 -9.71 5.06
C TRP A 21 15.33 -9.82 3.55
N ASP A 22 16.31 -10.63 3.18
CA ASP A 22 16.55 -11.00 1.79
C ASP A 22 15.41 -11.87 1.22
N ALA A 23 15.45 -12.16 -0.08
CA ALA A 23 14.41 -12.96 -0.75
C ALA A 23 14.27 -14.39 -0.19
N THR A 24 15.38 -15.01 0.23
CA THR A 24 15.39 -16.38 0.75
C THR A 24 14.83 -16.45 2.18
N GLN A 25 15.18 -15.46 3.00
CA GLN A 25 14.59 -15.28 4.33
C GLN A 25 13.11 -14.95 4.22
N THR A 26 12.73 -14.02 3.34
CA THR A 26 11.34 -13.62 3.06
C THR A 26 10.50 -14.85 2.69
N ALA A 27 10.90 -15.62 1.67
CA ALA A 27 10.13 -16.79 1.23
C ALA A 27 9.93 -17.84 2.35
N ARG A 28 10.98 -18.12 3.13
CA ARG A 28 10.88 -19.05 4.27
C ARG A 28 9.97 -18.52 5.38
N GLY A 29 9.99 -17.21 5.64
CA GLY A 29 9.13 -16.58 6.64
C GLY A 29 7.66 -16.58 6.22
N VAL A 30 7.38 -16.19 4.97
CA VAL A 30 6.03 -16.20 4.41
C VAL A 30 5.43 -17.61 4.48
N ALA A 31 6.19 -18.65 4.10
CA ALA A 31 5.72 -20.04 4.21
C ALA A 31 5.37 -20.45 5.65
N LYS A 32 6.10 -19.95 6.65
CA LYS A 32 5.78 -20.20 8.07
C LYS A 32 4.47 -19.50 8.48
N VAL A 33 4.30 -18.24 8.09
CA VAL A 33 3.07 -17.47 8.40
C VAL A 33 1.86 -18.08 7.70
N GLN A 34 2.00 -18.47 6.43
CA GLN A 34 0.93 -19.15 5.68
C GLN A 34 0.50 -20.43 6.37
N LYS A 35 1.45 -21.30 6.76
CA LYS A 35 1.16 -22.53 7.51
C LYS A 35 0.47 -22.24 8.85
N LEU A 36 0.87 -21.17 9.54
CA LEU A 36 0.21 -20.75 10.79
C LEU A 36 -1.24 -20.36 10.55
N LEU A 37 -1.52 -19.49 9.57
CA LEU A 37 -2.88 -19.08 9.23
C LEU A 37 -3.74 -20.28 8.84
N GLU A 38 -3.22 -21.18 8.00
CA GLU A 38 -3.91 -22.41 7.60
C GLU A 38 -4.23 -23.31 8.80
N SER A 39 -3.29 -23.49 9.72
CA SER A 39 -3.50 -24.31 10.93
C SER A 39 -4.58 -23.75 11.86
N GLU A 40 -4.80 -22.43 11.80
CA GLU A 40 -5.84 -21.72 12.53
C GLU A 40 -7.15 -21.57 11.73
N GLY A 41 -7.21 -22.09 10.49
CA GLY A 41 -8.37 -21.95 9.60
C GLY A 41 -8.62 -20.51 9.12
N LEU A 42 -7.55 -19.73 8.97
CA LEU A 42 -7.54 -18.33 8.52
C LEU A 42 -6.86 -18.19 7.16
N LYS A 43 -7.14 -17.09 6.46
CA LYS A 43 -6.49 -16.70 5.19
C LYS A 43 -6.11 -15.23 5.22
N GLY A 44 -5.18 -14.80 4.39
CA GLY A 44 -4.94 -13.36 4.18
C GLY A 44 -6.03 -12.75 3.31
N GLU A 45 -6.50 -11.56 3.66
CA GLU A 45 -7.46 -10.77 2.86
C GLU A 45 -6.74 -9.90 1.84
N PHE A 46 -5.76 -9.14 2.31
CA PHE A 46 -4.93 -8.25 1.51
C PHE A 46 -3.55 -8.11 2.15
N ILE A 47 -2.61 -7.61 1.35
CA ILE A 47 -1.31 -7.10 1.84
C ILE A 47 -1.23 -5.59 1.62
N ALA A 48 -0.63 -4.88 2.57
CA ALA A 48 -0.32 -3.45 2.43
C ALA A 48 1.18 -3.20 2.72
N PRO A 49 1.93 -2.52 1.84
CA PRO A 49 3.30 -2.14 2.17
C PRO A 49 3.28 -1.03 3.23
N ARG A 50 3.93 -1.25 4.37
CA ARG A 50 4.02 -0.24 5.43
C ARG A 50 5.06 0.82 5.09
N LEU A 51 4.63 1.88 4.42
CA LEU A 51 5.51 2.93 3.91
C LEU A 51 5.61 4.18 4.81
N TRP A 52 5.06 4.19 6.02
CA TRP A 52 5.04 5.41 6.87
C TRP A 52 5.98 5.39 8.07
N GLU A 53 6.58 4.24 8.40
CA GLU A 53 7.44 4.09 9.59
C GLU A 53 8.94 4.25 9.28
N ASP A 54 9.38 3.93 8.06
CA ASP A 54 10.80 4.03 7.69
C ASP A 54 11.23 5.49 7.51
N ARG A 55 12.41 5.84 8.01
CA ARG A 55 12.93 7.22 7.93
C ARG A 55 13.12 7.72 6.50
N ARG A 56 13.29 6.82 5.53
CA ARG A 56 13.41 7.16 4.10
C ARG A 56 12.12 7.72 3.51
N THR A 57 10.96 7.38 4.07
CA THR A 57 9.65 7.72 3.49
C THR A 57 8.91 8.82 4.26
N ILE A 58 9.61 9.57 5.12
CA ILE A 58 9.03 10.66 5.91
C ILE A 58 8.50 11.82 5.05
N ASP A 59 9.09 12.05 3.87
CA ASP A 59 8.67 13.05 2.86
C ASP A 59 7.70 12.44 1.82
N GLY A 60 7.11 11.29 2.13
CA GLY A 60 6.40 10.44 1.19
C GLY A 60 7.30 9.30 0.68
N GLY A 61 6.69 8.16 0.40
CA GLY A 61 7.34 7.06 -0.28
C GLY A 61 7.38 7.31 -1.78
N TYR A 62 6.23 7.35 -2.43
CA TYR A 62 6.13 7.50 -3.89
C TYR A 62 6.34 8.94 -4.35
N THR A 63 5.94 9.91 -3.52
CA THR A 63 5.98 11.33 -3.88
C THR A 63 7.17 12.07 -3.30
N ALA A 64 8.08 11.38 -2.60
CA ALA A 64 9.28 11.97 -2.01
C ALA A 64 10.04 12.83 -3.03
N ASN A 65 10.60 13.97 -2.58
CA ASN A 65 11.48 14.78 -3.42
C ASN A 65 12.74 13.99 -3.81
N SER A 66 13.28 13.20 -2.87
CA SER A 66 14.43 12.32 -3.05
C SER A 66 14.13 11.13 -3.97
N ALA A 67 14.93 10.97 -5.01
CA ALA A 67 14.78 9.86 -5.95
C ALA A 67 15.16 8.49 -5.37
N SER A 68 16.11 8.45 -4.43
CA SER A 68 16.48 7.21 -3.75
C SER A 68 15.36 6.70 -2.85
N ASP A 69 14.63 7.60 -2.19
CA ASP A 69 13.54 7.24 -1.30
C ASP A 69 12.33 6.73 -2.08
N ARG A 70 12.03 7.34 -3.23
CA ARG A 70 11.05 6.79 -4.19
C ARG A 70 11.42 5.39 -4.67
N ARG A 71 12.71 5.15 -4.94
CA ARG A 71 13.20 3.83 -5.34
C ARG A 71 13.06 2.81 -4.21
N TYR A 72 13.29 3.21 -2.96
CA TYR A 72 13.05 2.36 -1.80
C TYR A 72 11.58 1.98 -1.68
N ALA A 73 10.66 2.95 -1.74
CA ALA A 73 9.21 2.70 -1.66
C ALA A 73 8.73 1.77 -2.78
N LYS A 74 9.20 2.00 -4.02
CA LYS A 74 8.95 1.13 -5.18
C LYS A 74 9.41 -0.31 -4.93
N ASN A 75 10.66 -0.50 -4.50
CA ASN A 75 11.20 -1.83 -4.25
C ASN A 75 10.48 -2.56 -3.10
N ARG A 76 10.14 -1.84 -2.03
CA ARG A 76 9.37 -2.40 -0.91
C ARG A 76 7.97 -2.82 -1.33
N THR A 77 7.34 -2.04 -2.20
CA THR A 77 6.01 -2.33 -2.74
C THR A 77 6.01 -3.57 -3.65
N ARG A 78 7.00 -3.70 -4.53
CA ARG A 78 7.18 -4.92 -5.34
C ARG A 78 7.41 -6.16 -4.47
N ARG A 79 8.22 -6.03 -3.41
CA ARG A 79 8.38 -7.10 -2.41
C ARG A 79 7.05 -7.46 -1.73
N ALA A 80 6.20 -6.47 -1.42
CA ALA A 80 4.88 -6.72 -0.85
C ALA A 80 3.95 -7.46 -1.84
N VAL A 81 4.04 -7.15 -3.15
CA VAL A 81 3.37 -7.94 -4.20
C VAL A 81 3.87 -9.39 -4.23
N ASP A 82 5.20 -9.60 -4.14
CA ASP A 82 5.76 -10.95 -4.10
C ASP A 82 5.27 -11.73 -2.87
N ILE A 83 5.15 -11.06 -1.70
CA ILE A 83 4.56 -11.64 -0.49
C ILE A 83 3.09 -11.99 -0.71
N ALA A 84 2.29 -11.09 -1.30
CA ALA A 84 0.90 -11.36 -1.62
C ALA A 84 0.75 -12.61 -2.49
N ASN A 85 1.57 -12.72 -3.55
CA ASN A 85 1.63 -13.89 -4.42
C ASN A 85 1.98 -15.18 -3.68
N MET A 86 3.01 -15.16 -2.83
CA MET A 86 3.39 -16.32 -2.03
C MET A 86 2.27 -16.76 -1.07
N MET A 87 1.43 -15.83 -0.61
CA MET A 87 0.28 -16.11 0.25
C MET A 87 -1.01 -16.42 -0.50
N GLY A 88 -1.01 -16.32 -1.84
CA GLY A 88 -2.21 -16.51 -2.66
C GLY A 88 -3.23 -15.37 -2.52
N ILE A 89 -2.77 -14.16 -2.25
CA ILE A 89 -3.55 -12.94 -2.08
C ILE A 89 -3.45 -12.11 -3.36
N ASP A 90 -4.59 -11.66 -3.88
CA ASP A 90 -4.68 -10.86 -5.11
C ASP A 90 -5.06 -9.40 -4.86
N LEU A 91 -5.26 -8.99 -3.60
CA LEU A 91 -5.64 -7.63 -3.21
C LEU A 91 -4.50 -6.92 -2.49
N MET A 92 -4.08 -5.80 -3.03
CA MET A 92 -3.10 -4.89 -2.44
C MET A 92 -3.80 -3.62 -1.97
N VAL A 93 -3.64 -3.27 -0.69
CA VAL A 93 -4.10 -1.99 -0.15
C VAL A 93 -2.94 -1.01 -0.17
N ILE A 94 -3.18 0.18 -0.70
CA ILE A 94 -2.24 1.30 -0.65
C ILE A 94 -2.87 2.41 0.18
N TRP A 95 -2.36 2.60 1.40
CA TRP A 95 -2.60 3.78 2.22
C TRP A 95 -1.43 4.77 2.04
N PRO A 96 -1.60 5.87 1.29
CA PRO A 96 -0.53 6.81 0.98
C PRO A 96 -0.30 7.80 2.15
N ALA A 97 -0.10 7.27 3.36
CA ALA A 97 -0.10 8.01 4.62
C ALA A 97 0.87 9.21 4.67
N ARG A 98 2.03 9.09 4.00
CA ARG A 98 3.09 10.11 3.92
C ARG A 98 3.05 10.93 2.62
N GLU A 99 2.12 10.62 1.71
CA GLU A 99 2.04 11.27 0.40
C GLU A 99 1.20 12.55 0.49
N GLY A 100 1.87 13.64 0.85
CA GLY A 100 1.23 14.92 1.01
C GLY A 100 2.23 16.04 1.13
N THR A 101 1.78 17.13 1.75
CA THR A 101 2.66 18.25 2.09
C THR A 101 2.29 18.88 3.44
N TYR A 102 3.30 19.44 4.11
CA TYR A 102 3.17 20.35 5.26
C TYR A 102 3.31 21.83 4.85
N ILE A 103 3.94 22.09 3.70
CA ILE A 103 4.26 23.42 3.17
C ILE A 103 4.00 23.39 1.67
N ARG A 104 3.07 24.21 1.16
CA ARG A 104 2.63 24.12 -0.24
C ARG A 104 3.76 24.29 -1.25
N GLU A 105 4.77 25.08 -0.91
CA GLU A 105 5.94 25.38 -1.73
C GLU A 105 7.01 24.27 -1.70
N ALA A 106 6.92 23.30 -0.78
CA ALA A 106 7.93 22.26 -0.65
C ALA A 106 7.87 21.19 -1.75
N LYS A 107 6.71 21.03 -2.41
CA LYS A 107 6.46 19.96 -3.37
C LYS A 107 5.47 20.39 -4.46
N ASP A 108 5.74 19.98 -5.69
CA ASP A 108 4.82 20.13 -6.81
C ASP A 108 3.71 19.07 -6.73
N ALA A 109 2.47 19.51 -6.50
CA ALA A 109 1.30 18.64 -6.38
C ALA A 109 0.93 17.93 -7.69
N GLN A 110 1.17 18.55 -8.85
CA GLN A 110 0.92 17.93 -10.16
C GLN A 110 1.90 16.79 -10.38
N LEU A 111 3.19 17.03 -10.11
CA LEU A 111 4.23 16.02 -10.18
C LEU A 111 3.99 14.88 -9.18
N ALA A 112 3.61 15.20 -7.95
CA ALA A 112 3.29 14.22 -6.92
C ALA A 112 2.11 13.32 -7.34
N THR A 113 1.04 13.90 -7.88
CA THR A 113 -0.11 13.14 -8.40
C THR A 113 0.30 12.23 -9.56
N GLY A 114 1.17 12.71 -10.47
CA GLY A 114 1.73 11.89 -11.54
C GLY A 114 2.52 10.68 -11.02
N ARG A 115 3.37 10.89 -10.00
CA ARG A 115 4.14 9.82 -9.36
C ARG A 115 3.26 8.77 -8.66
N LEU A 116 2.12 9.17 -8.11
CA LEU A 116 1.15 8.20 -7.56
C LEU A 116 0.59 7.31 -8.66
N VAL A 117 0.23 7.85 -9.83
CA VAL A 117 -0.18 7.04 -11.00
C VAL A 117 0.95 6.08 -11.42
N GLU A 118 2.18 6.58 -11.52
CA GLU A 118 3.35 5.76 -11.85
C GLU A 118 3.57 4.61 -10.84
N ALA A 119 3.37 4.87 -9.55
CA ALA A 119 3.49 3.86 -8.51
C ALA A 119 2.43 2.76 -8.63
N ILE A 120 1.18 3.12 -8.95
CA ILE A 120 0.13 2.12 -9.17
C ILE A 120 0.40 1.33 -10.45
N ASN A 121 0.82 2.00 -11.54
CA ASN A 121 1.17 1.32 -12.77
C ASN A 121 2.32 0.33 -12.57
N ASP A 122 3.32 0.69 -11.75
CA ASP A 122 4.41 -0.21 -11.42
C ASP A 122 3.94 -1.51 -10.75
N ILE A 123 2.92 -1.45 -9.90
CA ILE A 123 2.30 -2.63 -9.28
C ILE A 123 1.59 -3.46 -10.35
N LEU A 124 0.77 -2.82 -11.17
CA LEU A 124 -0.05 -3.46 -12.21
C LEU A 124 0.80 -4.08 -13.34
N GLU A 125 2.01 -3.57 -13.57
CA GLU A 125 3.00 -4.10 -14.52
C GLU A 125 3.85 -5.21 -13.90
N HIS A 126 4.11 -5.16 -12.59
CA HIS A 126 4.88 -6.19 -11.88
C HIS A 126 4.07 -7.48 -11.71
N ASP A 127 2.74 -7.40 -11.63
CA ASP A 127 1.85 -8.56 -11.52
C ASP A 127 0.51 -8.39 -12.29
N ASP A 128 0.11 -9.42 -13.03
CA ASP A 128 -1.07 -9.41 -13.90
C ASP A 128 -2.40 -9.72 -13.18
N LYS A 129 -2.35 -10.21 -11.94
CA LYS A 129 -3.52 -10.60 -11.14
C LYS A 129 -3.83 -9.61 -10.03
N ILE A 130 -2.82 -8.93 -9.50
CA ILE A 130 -2.99 -8.00 -8.38
C ILE A 130 -4.01 -6.91 -8.74
N ARG A 131 -4.96 -6.73 -7.82
CA ARG A 131 -5.90 -5.62 -7.76
C ARG A 131 -5.43 -4.67 -6.68
N VAL A 132 -5.40 -3.39 -6.99
CA VAL A 132 -4.98 -2.34 -6.07
C VAL A 132 -6.19 -1.57 -5.57
N VAL A 133 -6.29 -1.35 -4.27
CA VAL A 133 -7.28 -0.45 -3.69
C VAL A 133 -6.59 0.65 -2.88
N GLY A 134 -6.96 1.89 -3.16
CA GLY A 134 -6.46 3.03 -2.41
C GLY A 134 -7.31 3.30 -1.18
N GLU A 135 -6.68 3.30 -0.01
CA GLU A 135 -7.30 3.70 1.26
C GLU A 135 -7.01 5.18 1.52
N MET A 136 -7.96 6.06 1.19
CA MET A 136 -7.71 7.50 1.23
C MET A 136 -8.00 8.07 2.61
N LYS A 137 -7.13 8.99 3.04
CA LYS A 137 -7.25 9.73 4.29
C LYS A 137 -6.91 11.20 4.03
N PRO A 138 -7.67 12.17 4.57
CA PRO A 138 -7.43 13.58 4.31
C PRO A 138 -6.11 14.09 4.88
N ASN A 139 -5.76 13.65 6.09
CA ASN A 139 -4.60 14.06 6.85
C ASN A 139 -4.23 13.00 7.91
N GLU A 140 -3.11 13.21 8.62
CA GLU A 140 -2.49 12.35 9.63
C GLU A 140 -1.89 11.02 9.08
N PRO A 141 -0.55 10.88 9.07
CA PRO A 141 0.43 11.75 9.70
C PRO A 141 0.81 13.00 8.88
N MET A 142 0.45 13.06 7.60
CA MET A 142 0.65 14.27 6.77
C MET A 142 -0.40 15.33 7.06
N ASP A 143 -0.04 16.60 7.00
CA ASP A 143 -1.00 17.69 7.20
C ASP A 143 -2.06 17.74 6.09
N HIS A 144 -1.63 17.61 4.82
CA HIS A 144 -2.55 17.53 3.69
C HIS A 144 -2.13 16.44 2.71
N ALA A 145 -2.94 15.40 2.56
CA ALA A 145 -2.71 14.33 1.58
C ALA A 145 -3.00 14.79 0.15
N TYR A 146 -2.27 14.27 -0.85
CA TYR A 146 -2.55 14.59 -2.27
C TYR A 146 -3.86 13.97 -2.79
N CYS A 147 -4.30 12.86 -2.18
CA CYS A 147 -5.57 12.20 -2.48
C CYS A 147 -6.37 12.06 -1.18
N PRO A 148 -7.04 13.13 -0.72
CA PRO A 148 -7.62 13.16 0.63
C PRO A 148 -8.93 12.38 0.76
N SER A 149 -9.57 11.99 -0.35
CA SER A 149 -10.83 11.23 -0.32
C SER A 149 -10.92 10.20 -1.44
N VAL A 150 -11.88 9.29 -1.30
CA VAL A 150 -12.16 8.22 -2.28
C VAL A 150 -12.43 8.77 -3.69
N GLY A 151 -13.05 9.95 -3.80
CA GLY A 151 -13.31 10.60 -5.09
C GLY A 151 -12.02 11.04 -5.79
N HIS A 152 -11.03 11.53 -5.03
CA HIS A 152 -9.73 11.91 -5.58
C HIS A 152 -8.99 10.69 -6.12
N PHE A 153 -8.96 9.59 -5.36
CA PHE A 153 -8.29 8.37 -5.80
C PHE A 153 -9.03 7.69 -6.96
N MET A 154 -10.37 7.74 -6.98
CA MET A 154 -11.14 7.24 -8.12
C MET A 154 -10.81 8.01 -9.41
N GLY A 155 -10.65 9.34 -9.32
CA GLY A 155 -10.16 10.15 -10.44
C GLY A 155 -8.76 9.75 -10.90
N LEU A 156 -7.86 9.43 -9.96
CA LEU A 156 -6.52 8.91 -10.26
C LEU A 156 -6.58 7.52 -10.90
N ALA A 157 -7.45 6.63 -10.42
CA ALA A 157 -7.61 5.27 -10.90
C ALA A 157 -7.93 5.20 -12.41
N TYR A 158 -8.71 6.16 -12.93
CA TYR A 158 -8.98 6.24 -14.38
C TYR A 158 -7.74 6.55 -15.25
N ARG A 159 -6.64 6.97 -14.63
CA ARG A 159 -5.37 7.27 -15.31
C ARG A 159 -4.35 6.14 -15.22
N THR A 160 -4.65 5.06 -14.50
CA THR A 160 -3.73 3.93 -14.39
C THR A 160 -3.75 3.09 -15.67
N ALA A 161 -2.74 2.24 -15.82
CA ALA A 161 -2.59 1.35 -16.97
C ALA A 161 -3.72 0.31 -17.05
N ASP A 162 -4.33 -0.02 -15.92
CA ASP A 162 -5.52 -0.88 -15.84
C ASP A 162 -6.49 -0.38 -14.75
N PRO A 163 -7.43 0.51 -15.14
CA PRO A 163 -8.44 1.01 -14.21
C PRO A 163 -9.37 -0.09 -13.68
N THR A 164 -9.51 -1.22 -14.37
CA THR A 164 -10.39 -2.32 -13.94
C THR A 164 -9.83 -3.08 -12.74
N ARG A 165 -8.50 -2.98 -12.53
CA ARG A 165 -7.77 -3.52 -11.37
C ARG A 165 -7.42 -2.46 -10.32
N THR A 166 -7.94 -1.24 -10.44
CA THR A 166 -7.67 -0.14 -9.49
C THR A 166 -8.96 0.38 -8.87
N GLY A 167 -9.13 0.24 -7.55
CA GLY A 167 -10.33 0.64 -6.82
C GLY A 167 -10.04 1.42 -5.54
N VAL A 168 -11.02 1.49 -4.64
CA VAL A 168 -10.89 2.19 -3.35
C VAL A 168 -11.24 1.28 -2.20
N LEU A 169 -10.57 1.48 -1.07
CA LEU A 169 -10.94 0.97 0.24
C LEU A 169 -11.46 2.16 1.05
N ILE A 170 -12.64 2.02 1.64
CA ILE A 170 -13.26 3.08 2.43
C ILE A 170 -13.10 2.76 3.90
N GLU A 171 -12.30 3.56 4.59
CA GLU A 171 -12.37 3.64 6.05
C GLU A 171 -13.40 4.71 6.44
N SER A 172 -14.34 4.34 7.31
CA SER A 172 -15.39 5.25 7.77
C SER A 172 -14.83 6.46 8.52
N ALA A 173 -13.81 6.25 9.37
CA ALA A 173 -13.18 7.31 10.14
C ALA A 173 -12.46 8.32 9.24
N HIS A 174 -11.76 7.87 8.19
CA HIS A 174 -11.13 8.75 7.21
C HIS A 174 -12.14 9.65 6.50
N SER A 175 -13.31 9.08 6.16
CA SER A 175 -14.38 9.82 5.51
C SER A 175 -15.01 10.84 6.45
N ILE A 176 -15.33 10.45 7.68
CA ILE A 176 -15.89 11.33 8.73
C ILE A 176 -14.91 12.46 9.07
N LEU A 177 -13.60 12.19 9.06
CA LEU A 177 -12.58 13.20 9.32
C LEU A 177 -12.61 14.36 8.30
N ALA A 178 -13.07 14.10 7.08
CA ALA A 178 -13.21 15.13 6.05
C ALA A 178 -14.51 15.95 6.16
N GLY A 179 -15.43 15.58 7.06
CA GLY A 179 -16.77 16.18 7.23
C GLY A 179 -17.87 15.47 6.45
#